data_AF-A0A9P6PGA0-F1
#
_entry.id   AF-A0A9P6PGA0-F1
#
_cell.length_a   1.000
_cell.length_b   1.000
_cell.length_c   1.000
_cell.angle_alpha   90.00
_cell.angle_beta   90.00
_cell.angle_gamma   90.00
#
_symmetry.space_group_name_H-M   'P 1'
#
loop_
_entity.id
_entity.type
_entity.pdbx_description
1 polymer ?
#
loop_
_entity_poly.entity_id
_entity_poly.type
_entity_poly.pdbx_seq_one_letter_code
_entity_poly.pdbx_strand_id
1 'polypeptide(L)' 'MAKEPFGGSRRYGLDRTGQVKPSQKTFRTKVKLGKAQKQNRPLPHWFRLKSDTKIRWNAKRRNWRHTKMNI' A
#
# COMPACT_ATOMS: atom_id res chain seq x y z
N MET A 1 0.44 -33.23 -32.70
CA MET A 1 -0.63 -32.23 -32.47
C MET A 1 -0.54 -31.77 -31.03
N ALA A 2 0.30 -30.77 -30.74
CA ALA A 2 0.51 -30.27 -29.38
C ALA A 2 -0.63 -29.29 -29.03
N LYS A 3 -1.40 -29.59 -27.98
CA LYS A 3 -2.35 -28.63 -27.40
C LYS A 3 -1.62 -27.79 -26.37
N GLU A 4 -1.49 -26.49 -26.62
CA GLU A 4 -1.04 -25.56 -25.58
C GLU A 4 -2.14 -25.40 -24.51
N PRO A 5 -1.80 -25.40 -23.20
CA PRO A 5 -2.79 -25.16 -22.17
C PRO A 5 -3.14 -23.67 -22.11
N PHE A 6 -4.43 -23.35 -22.22
CA PHE A 6 -4.99 -22.02 -22.00
C PHE A 6 -4.80 -21.56 -20.54
N GLY A 7 -3.57 -21.16 -20.19
CA GLY A 7 -3.21 -20.55 -18.92
C GLY A 7 -3.31 -19.02 -19.00
N GLY A 8 -4.53 -18.50 -19.18
CA GLY A 8 -4.79 -17.07 -19.20
C GLY A 8 -4.35 -16.40 -17.89
N SER A 9 -3.25 -15.64 -17.96
CA SER A 9 -2.73 -14.82 -16.87
C SER A 9 -3.83 -13.97 -16.21
N ARG A 10 -4.09 -14.20 -14.92
CA ARG A 10 -5.00 -13.38 -14.09
C ARG A 10 -4.39 -11.99 -13.86
N ARG A 11 -4.39 -11.13 -14.88
CA ARG A 11 -3.99 -9.73 -14.77
C ARG A 11 -5.17 -8.88 -14.32
N TYR A 12 -5.45 -8.89 -13.02
CA TYR A 12 -6.41 -7.95 -12.45
C TYR A 12 -5.87 -6.52 -12.53
N GLY A 13 -6.34 -5.73 -13.50
CA GLY A 13 -6.30 -4.26 -13.45
C GLY A 13 -5.06 -3.55 -14.01
N LEU A 14 -4.31 -4.18 -14.93
CA LEU A 14 -3.29 -3.51 -15.74
C LEU A 14 -3.92 -3.07 -17.07
N ASP A 15 -3.69 -1.83 -17.51
CA ASP A 15 -4.08 -1.43 -18.86
C ASP A 15 -3.17 -2.07 -19.93
N ARG A 16 -3.48 -1.84 -21.22
CA ARG A 16 -2.77 -2.46 -22.35
C ARG A 16 -1.27 -2.09 -22.42
N THR A 17 -0.81 -1.09 -21.66
CA THR A 17 0.60 -0.67 -21.56
C THR A 17 1.27 -1.14 -20.25
N GLY A 18 0.56 -1.86 -19.38
CA GLY A 18 1.08 -2.31 -18.09
C GLY A 18 1.10 -1.23 -17.01
N GLN A 19 0.36 -0.13 -17.20
CA GLN A 19 0.32 1.01 -16.31
C GLN A 19 -1.02 1.08 -15.54
N VAL A 20 -0.96 1.45 -14.26
CA VAL A 20 -2.17 1.65 -13.45
C VAL A 20 -2.65 3.08 -13.66
N LYS A 21 -3.79 3.27 -14.35
CA LYS A 21 -4.42 4.60 -14.46
C LYS A 21 -4.60 5.22 -13.06
N PRO A 22 -4.07 6.43 -12.80
CA PRO A 22 -4.03 6.97 -11.44
C PRO A 22 -5.43 7.24 -10.87
N SER A 23 -6.39 7.62 -11.72
CA SER A 23 -7.78 7.93 -11.32
C SER A 23 -8.68 6.68 -11.21
N GLN A 24 -8.41 5.64 -12.00
CA GLN A 24 -9.28 4.46 -12.10
C GLN A 24 -8.64 3.22 -11.46
N LYS A 25 -8.72 3.16 -10.12
CA LYS A 25 -8.13 2.09 -9.30
C LYS A 25 -9.14 1.02 -8.91
N THR A 26 -8.68 -0.24 -8.84
CA THR A 26 -9.49 -1.35 -8.29
C THR A 26 -9.74 -1.17 -6.79
N PHE A 27 -10.78 -1.82 -6.27
CA PHE A 27 -11.11 -1.77 -4.84
C PHE A 27 -9.95 -2.25 -3.95
N ARG A 28 -9.27 -3.33 -4.34
CA ARG A 28 -8.12 -3.87 -3.60
C ARG A 28 -7.01 -2.83 -3.43
N THR A 29 -6.68 -2.10 -4.50
CA THR A 29 -5.68 -1.03 -4.45
C THR A 29 -6.17 0.15 -3.59
N LYS A 30 -7.44 0.55 -3.72
CA LYS A 30 -8.03 1.62 -2.89
C LYS A 30 -7.96 1.30 -1.40
N VAL A 31 -8.26 0.05 -1.00
CA VAL A 31 -8.16 -0.39 0.41
C VAL A 31 -6.72 -0.31 0.92
N LYS A 32 -5.75 -0.77 0.12
CA LYS A 32 -4.31 -0.66 0.49
C LYS A 32 -3.89 0.80 0.67
N LEU A 33 -4.29 1.69 -0.23
CA LEU A 33 -4.00 3.12 -0.16
C LEU A 33 -4.62 3.77 1.10
N GLY A 34 -5.89 3.46 1.38
CA GLY A 34 -6.57 3.94 2.58
C GLY A 34 -5.92 3.46 3.87
N LYS A 35 -5.47 2.20 3.92
CA LYS A 35 -4.72 1.66 5.08
C LYS A 35 -3.37 2.35 5.23
N ALA A 36 -2.64 2.57 4.14
CA ALA A 36 -1.35 3.26 4.17
C ALA A 36 -1.49 4.72 4.63
N GLN A 37 -2.54 5.41 4.19
CA GLN A 37 -2.85 6.76 4.66
C GLN A 37 -3.15 6.76 6.17
N LYS A 38 -3.99 5.82 6.63
CA LYS A 38 -4.32 5.66 8.04
C LYS A 38 -3.06 5.40 8.88
N GLN A 39 -2.17 4.49 8.47
CA GLN A 39 -0.93 4.18 9.20
C GLN A 39 0.04 5.36 9.29
N ASN A 40 -0.03 6.31 8.36
CA ASN A 40 0.87 7.44 8.27
C ASN A 40 0.51 8.59 9.23
N ARG A 41 0.44 8.28 10.52
CA ARG A 41 0.04 9.19 11.60
C ARG A 41 1.10 9.25 12.71
N PRO A 42 1.24 10.38 13.42
CA PRO A 42 2.17 10.48 14.55
C PRO A 42 1.73 9.59 15.72
N LEU A 43 2.68 9.28 16.61
CA LEU A 43 2.40 8.53 17.83
C LEU A 43 1.53 9.40 18.77
N PRO A 44 0.42 8.86 19.34
CA PRO A 44 -0.43 9.61 20.26
C PRO A 44 0.31 10.06 21.52
N HIS A 45 -0.07 11.22 22.07
CA HIS A 45 0.60 11.80 23.24
C HIS A 45 0.44 10.93 24.49
N TRP A 46 -0.78 10.46 24.79
CA TRP A 46 -1.03 9.61 25.96
C TRP A 46 -0.19 8.33 25.97
N PHE A 47 0.18 7.81 24.80
CA PHE A 47 1.03 6.62 24.71
C PHE A 47 2.46 6.91 25.18
N ARG A 48 2.96 8.14 24.98
CA ARG A 48 4.28 8.56 25.49
C ARG A 48 4.31 8.67 27.00
N LEU A 49 3.15 8.82 27.63
CA LEU A 49 3.00 8.92 29.09
C LEU A 49 2.89 7.53 29.74
N LYS A 50 2.77 6.45 28.96
CA LYS A 50 2.73 5.09 29.51
C LYS A 50 4.12 4.68 30.03
N SER A 51 4.17 4.25 31.28
CA SER A 51 5.34 3.66 31.91
C SER A 51 5.86 2.44 31.12
N ASP A 52 7.16 2.19 31.20
CA ASP A 52 7.85 1.04 30.58
C ASP A 52 7.74 0.91 29.06
N THR A 53 7.46 2.02 28.36
CA THR A 53 7.49 2.06 26.90
C THR A 53 8.66 2.91 26.38
N LYS A 54 9.51 2.31 25.53
CA LYS A 54 10.67 2.99 24.90
C LYS A 54 10.33 3.71 23.59
N ILE A 55 9.12 3.53 23.06
CA ILE A 55 8.71 4.04 21.73
C ILE A 55 8.30 5.52 21.86
N ARG A 56 9.00 6.41 21.15
CA ARG A 56 8.77 7.88 21.21
C ARG A 56 8.16 8.47 19.93
N TRP A 57 8.44 7.83 18.78
CA TRP A 57 8.01 8.27 17.46
C TRP A 57 7.63 7.07 16.59
N ASN A 58 6.90 7.32 15.50
CA ASN A 58 6.54 6.30 14.53
C ASN A 58 7.64 6.14 13.49
N ALA A 59 8.45 5.07 13.63
CA ALA A 59 9.57 4.83 12.73
C ALA A 59 9.22 4.45 11.31
N LYS A 60 7.99 3.98 11.10
CA LYS A 60 7.50 3.56 9.79
C LYS A 60 6.63 4.66 9.14
N ARG A 61 6.66 5.89 9.66
CA ARG A 61 5.97 7.03 9.04
C ARG A 61 6.63 7.33 7.68
N ARG A 62 5.82 7.65 6.68
CA ARG A 62 6.23 7.74 5.28
C ARG A 62 5.97 9.14 4.71
N ASN A 63 6.90 9.69 3.94
CA ASN A 63 6.64 10.87 3.11
C ASN A 63 6.51 10.45 1.64
N TRP A 64 5.43 10.85 0.97
CA TRP A 64 5.12 10.49 -0.42
C TRP A 64 6.15 11.03 -1.43
N ARG A 65 6.88 12.09 -1.09
CA ARG A 65 7.96 12.61 -1.92
C ARG A 65 9.20 11.73 -1.87
N HIS A 66 9.59 11.26 -0.68
CA HIS A 66 10.85 10.54 -0.48
C HIS A 66 10.74 9.02 -0.63
N THR A 67 9.61 8.42 -0.27
CA THR A 67 9.44 6.95 -0.26
C THR A 67 8.14 6.57 -0.98
N LYS A 68 8.31 5.84 -2.10
CA LYS A 68 7.21 5.31 -2.90
C LYS A 68 6.67 4.03 -2.28
N MET A 69 5.40 3.74 -2.53
CA MET A 69 4.76 2.51 -2.07
C MET A 69 4.84 1.48 -3.18
N ASN A 70 5.29 0.27 -2.84
CA ASN A 70 5.39 -0.85 -3.77
C ASN A 70 4.05 -1.60 -3.80
N ILE A 71 3.04 -1.04 -4.47
CA ILE A 71 1.66 -1.55 -4.50
C ILE A 71 1.20 -1.77 -5.92
#